data_AF-A0A2A3SYS1-F1
#
_entry.id   AF-A0A2A3SYS1-F1
#
_cell.length_a   1.000
_cell.length_b   1.000
_cell.length_c   1.000
_cell.angle_alpha   90.00
_cell.angle_beta   90.00
_cell.angle_gamma   90.00
#
_symmetry.space_group_name_H-M   'P 1'
#
loop_
_entity.id
_entity.type
_entity.pdbx_description
1 polymer ?
#
loop_
_entity_poly.entity_id
_entity_poly.type
_entity_poly.pdbx_seq_one_letter_code
_entity_poly.pdbx_strand_id
1 'polypeptide(L)'
;MSEKDLDSSNVDLLVTIFGSLALALGLLLFLVQEDGTSPVNVAWLIPVFSIVSFVLILLLGSYDPRRGGSIAVIGVGFSSVFSFGVAYDVLINDVTHGGYIESTRIWFGG
;
A
#
# COMPACT_ATOMS: atom_id res chain seq x y z
N MET A 1 17.47 -7.30 28.91
CA MET A 1 17.50 -7.43 27.43
C MET A 1 18.77 -6.75 26.97
N SER A 2 19.62 -7.43 26.20
CA SER A 2 20.96 -6.93 25.86
C SER A 2 20.88 -5.94 24.71
N GLU A 3 21.76 -4.94 24.68
CA GLU A 3 21.83 -3.90 23.63
C GLU A 3 22.00 -4.50 22.22
N LYS A 4 22.67 -5.66 22.13
CA LYS A 4 22.82 -6.44 20.89
C LYS A 4 21.52 -7.04 20.37
N ASP A 5 20.57 -7.35 21.26
CA ASP A 5 19.27 -7.94 20.86
C ASP A 5 18.35 -6.88 20.25
N LEU A 6 18.47 -5.62 20.71
CA LEU A 6 17.73 -4.48 20.19
C LEU A 6 18.19 -4.11 18.76
N ASP A 7 19.49 -4.07 18.52
CA ASP A 7 20.06 -3.71 17.22
C ASP A 7 19.65 -4.71 16.11
N SER A 8 19.74 -6.02 16.40
CA SER A 8 19.29 -7.07 15.48
C SER A 8 17.81 -6.93 15.13
N SER A 9 16.95 -6.63 16.12
CA SER A 9 15.50 -6.51 15.90
C SER A 9 15.14 -5.30 15.03
N ASN A 10 15.91 -4.22 15.11
CA ASN A 10 15.70 -3.01 14.29
C ASN A 10 16.11 -3.26 12.84
N VAL A 11 17.22 -3.97 12.62
CA VAL A 11 17.66 -4.35 11.27
C VAL A 11 16.63 -5.25 10.59
N ASP A 12 16.10 -6.24 11.29
CA ASP A 12 15.06 -7.14 10.76
C ASP A 12 13.78 -6.38 10.38
N LEU A 13 13.38 -5.39 11.19
CA LEU A 13 12.22 -4.54 10.92
C LEU A 13 12.45 -3.64 9.70
N LEU A 14 13.63 -3.03 9.58
CA LEU A 14 13.99 -2.22 8.41
C LEU A 14 14.00 -3.07 7.14
N VAL A 15 14.60 -4.25 7.17
CA VAL A 15 14.60 -5.20 6.04
C VAL A 15 13.17 -5.55 5.65
N THR A 16 12.29 -5.79 6.62
CA THR A 16 10.87 -6.07 6.36
C THR A 16 10.18 -4.88 5.69
N ILE A 17 10.40 -3.65 6.17
CA ILE A 17 9.83 -2.44 5.60
C ILE A 17 10.31 -2.24 4.16
N PHE A 18 11.62 -2.16 3.94
CA PHE A 18 12.18 -1.90 2.62
C PHE A 18 11.87 -3.02 1.62
N GLY A 19 11.93 -4.28 2.06
CA GLY A 19 11.55 -5.43 1.25
C GLY A 19 10.08 -5.37 0.84
N SER A 20 9.18 -5.04 1.78
CA SER A 20 7.75 -4.92 1.48
C SER A 20 7.43 -3.76 0.54
N LEU A 21 8.09 -2.62 0.69
CA LEU A 21 7.93 -1.45 -0.19
C LEU A 21 8.43 -1.75 -1.61
N ALA A 22 9.61 -2.37 -1.74
CA ALA A 22 10.15 -2.76 -3.03
C ALA A 22 9.23 -3.78 -3.73
N LEU A 23 8.68 -4.74 -2.99
CA LEU A 23 7.74 -5.72 -3.53
C LEU A 23 6.41 -5.08 -3.95
N ALA A 24 5.87 -4.17 -3.13
CA ALA A 24 4.66 -3.41 -3.45
C ALA A 24 4.85 -2.57 -4.72
N LEU A 25 6.00 -1.91 -4.86
CA LEU A 25 6.33 -1.13 -6.06
C LEU A 25 6.46 -2.03 -7.29
N GLY A 26 7.16 -3.16 -7.17
CA GLY A 26 7.28 -4.14 -8.25
C GLY A 26 5.92 -4.67 -8.69
N LEU A 27 5.03 -4.99 -7.74
CA LEU A 27 3.67 -5.44 -8.02
C LEU A 27 2.85 -4.36 -8.72
N LEU A 28 2.94 -3.11 -8.26
CA LEU A 28 2.25 -1.99 -8.89
C LEU A 28 2.72 -1.78 -10.34
N LEU A 29 4.03 -1.81 -10.59
CA LEU A 29 4.58 -1.68 -11.94
C LEU A 29 4.14 -2.85 -12.83
N PHE A 30 4.13 -4.07 -12.30
CA PHE A 30 3.66 -5.25 -13.01
C PHE A 30 2.19 -5.14 -13.42
N LEU A 31 1.30 -4.79 -12.49
CA LEU A 31 -0.14 -4.61 -12.73
C LEU A 31 -0.41 -3.50 -13.76
N VAL A 32 0.26 -2.36 -13.63
CA VAL A 32 0.08 -1.23 -14.55
C VAL A 32 0.58 -1.56 -15.96
N GLN A 33 1.68 -2.32 -16.08
CA GLN A 33 2.27 -2.68 -17.36
C GLN A 33 1.53 -3.80 -18.10
N GLU A 34 0.99 -4.78 -17.38
CA GLU A 34 0.28 -5.93 -17.97
C GLU A 34 -1.09 -5.53 -18.52
N ASP A 35 -1.86 -4.72 -17.79
CA ASP A 35 -3.21 -4.33 -18.20
C ASP A 35 -3.21 -3.15 -19.19
N GLY A 36 -2.09 -2.43 -19.35
CA GLY A 36 -2.05 -1.17 -20.09
C GLY A 36 -3.01 -0.10 -19.52
N THR A 37 -3.49 -0.31 -18.29
CA THR A 37 -4.48 0.53 -17.61
C THR A 37 -3.82 1.45 -16.60
N SER A 38 -4.46 2.59 -16.34
CA SER A 38 -3.95 3.57 -15.39
C SER A 38 -3.98 3.03 -13.94
N PRO A 39 -3.04 3.46 -13.06
CA PRO A 39 -3.01 3.09 -11.64
C PRO A 39 -4.35 3.23 -10.89
N VAL A 40 -5.25 4.09 -11.35
CA VAL A 40 -6.60 4.26 -10.79
C VAL A 40 -7.43 2.97 -10.88
N ASN A 41 -7.25 2.15 -11.94
CA ASN A 41 -7.99 0.90 -12.10
C ASN A 41 -7.67 -0.13 -11.01
N VAL A 42 -6.51 -0.01 -10.36
CA VAL A 42 -6.10 -0.88 -9.26
C VAL A 42 -6.25 -0.21 -7.88
N ALA A 43 -6.85 0.98 -7.80
CA ALA A 43 -7.06 1.71 -6.55
C ALA A 43 -7.90 0.93 -5.52
N TRP A 44 -8.76 0.01 -5.98
CA TRP A 44 -9.54 -0.87 -5.12
C TRP A 44 -8.68 -1.83 -4.29
N LEU A 45 -7.42 -2.06 -4.68
CA LEU A 45 -6.48 -2.89 -3.90
C LEU A 45 -6.03 -2.21 -2.59
N ILE A 46 -6.08 -0.88 -2.50
CA ILE A 46 -5.68 -0.12 -1.30
C ILE A 46 -6.44 -0.59 -0.04
N PRO A 47 -7.78 -0.61 -0.01
CA PRO A 47 -8.50 -1.17 1.13
C PRO A 47 -8.31 -2.69 1.26
N VAL A 48 -8.12 -3.42 0.17
CA VAL A 48 -7.94 -4.89 0.19
C VAL A 48 -6.68 -5.29 0.94
N PHE A 49 -5.53 -4.62 0.71
CA PHE A 49 -4.30 -4.91 1.45
C PHE A 49 -4.48 -4.72 2.95
N SER A 50 -5.20 -3.67 3.36
CA SER A 50 -5.50 -3.40 4.76
C SER A 50 -6.39 -4.49 5.38
N ILE A 51 -7.42 -4.96 4.67
CA ILE A 51 -8.32 -6.03 5.13
C ILE A 51 -7.57 -7.36 5.22
N VAL A 52 -6.79 -7.71 4.21
CA VAL A 52 -6.01 -8.96 4.19
C VAL A 52 -5.01 -8.97 5.35
N SER A 53 -4.28 -7.87 5.58
CA SER A 53 -3.39 -7.77 6.74
C SER A 53 -4.15 -7.89 8.05
N PHE A 54 -5.31 -7.25 8.18
CA PHE A 54 -6.13 -7.39 9.39
C PHE A 54 -6.56 -8.84 9.64
N VAL A 55 -7.04 -9.55 8.62
CA VAL A 55 -7.39 -10.97 8.72
C VAL A 55 -6.18 -11.82 9.08
N LEU A 56 -5.02 -11.57 8.48
CA LEU A 56 -3.77 -12.27 8.82
C LEU A 56 -3.36 -12.00 10.28
N ILE A 57 -3.53 -10.78 10.79
CA ILE A 57 -3.27 -10.46 12.20
C ILE A 57 -4.23 -11.22 13.11
N LEU A 58 -5.51 -11.35 12.76
CA LEU A 58 -6.46 -12.12 13.57
C LEU A 58 -6.12 -13.61 13.58
N LEU A 59 -5.76 -14.17 12.43
CA LEU A 59 -5.41 -15.59 12.31
C LEU A 59 -4.08 -15.92 13.00
N LEU A 60 -3.02 -15.17 12.70
CA LEU A 60 -1.66 -15.45 13.18
C LEU A 60 -1.35 -14.79 14.52
N GLY A 61 -2.08 -13.74 14.90
CA GLY A 61 -1.87 -13.03 16.17
C GLY A 61 -2.20 -13.88 17.39
N SER A 62 -3.04 -14.93 17.22
CA SER A 62 -3.24 -15.96 18.25
C SER A 62 -1.99 -16.79 18.52
N TYR A 63 -1.11 -16.94 17.51
CA TYR A 63 0.08 -17.78 17.58
C TYR A 63 1.33 -16.99 18.00
N ASP A 64 1.50 -15.77 17.47
CA ASP A 64 2.61 -14.88 17.84
C ASP A 64 2.18 -13.40 17.75
N PRO A 65 1.81 -12.77 18.88
CA PRO A 65 1.39 -11.37 18.92
C PRO A 65 2.45 -10.39 18.42
N ARG A 66 3.75 -10.73 18.51
CA ARG A 66 4.83 -9.84 18.07
C ARG A 66 4.91 -9.72 16.55
N ARG A 67 4.45 -10.74 15.82
CA ARG A 67 4.40 -10.73 14.34
C ARG A 67 3.23 -9.92 13.78
N GLY A 68 2.22 -9.61 14.60
CA GLY A 68 1.09 -8.78 14.17
C GLY A 68 1.56 -7.39 13.71
N GLY A 69 2.57 -6.83 14.36
CA GLY A 69 3.14 -5.53 13.99
C GLY A 69 3.79 -5.52 12.60
N SER A 70 4.59 -6.54 12.27
CA SER A 70 5.21 -6.62 10.94
C SER A 70 4.20 -6.85 9.83
N ILE A 71 3.17 -7.69 10.07
CA ILE A 71 2.06 -7.91 9.11
C ILE A 71 1.27 -6.61 8.87
N ALA A 72 1.03 -5.83 9.93
CA ALA A 72 0.37 -4.53 9.82
C ALA A 72 1.21 -3.56 8.98
N VAL A 73 2.52 -3.48 9.25
CA VAL A 73 3.45 -2.62 8.51
C VAL A 73 3.51 -2.98 7.03
N ILE A 74 3.53 -4.28 6.69
CA ILE A 74 3.46 -4.73 5.28
C ILE A 74 2.16 -4.26 4.63
N GLY A 75 1.01 -4.48 5.27
CA GLY A 75 -0.29 -4.08 4.72
C GLY A 75 -0.40 -2.58 4.47
N VAL A 76 0.01 -1.78 5.46
CA VAL A 76 0.02 -0.31 5.36
C VAL A 76 1.03 0.15 4.29
N GLY A 77 2.21 -0.49 4.21
CA GLY A 77 3.23 -0.21 3.20
C GLY A 77 2.70 -0.41 1.79
N PHE A 78 2.05 -1.54 1.52
CA PHE A 78 1.40 -1.81 0.23
C PHE A 78 0.34 -0.77 -0.11
N SER A 79 -0.57 -0.50 0.82
CA SER A 79 -1.60 0.53 0.65
C SER A 79 -1.01 1.91 0.33
N SER A 80 0.12 2.27 0.95
CA SER A 80 0.77 3.56 0.73
C SER A 80 1.35 3.69 -0.68
N VAL A 81 2.03 2.66 -1.19
CA VAL A 81 2.63 2.66 -2.55
C VAL A 81 1.55 2.78 -3.61
N PHE A 82 0.45 2.03 -3.46
CA PHE A 82 -0.69 2.13 -4.37
C PHE A 82 -1.38 3.49 -4.30
N SER A 83 -1.52 4.06 -3.10
CA SER A 83 -2.06 5.41 -2.93
C SER A 83 -1.19 6.46 -3.63
N PHE A 84 0.14 6.35 -3.54
CA PHE A 84 1.05 7.22 -4.28
C PHE A 84 0.94 7.05 -5.79
N GLY A 85 0.84 5.82 -6.30
CA GLY A 85 0.65 5.55 -7.72
C GLY A 85 -0.65 6.17 -8.27
N VAL A 86 -1.75 6.00 -7.54
CA VAL A 86 -3.05 6.61 -7.87
C VAL A 86 -2.97 8.14 -7.80
N ALA A 87 -2.35 8.70 -6.76
CA ALA A 87 -2.19 10.14 -6.63
C ALA A 87 -1.35 10.74 -7.76
N TYR A 88 -0.28 10.06 -8.17
CA TYR A 88 0.52 10.48 -9.33
C TYR A 88 -0.32 10.48 -10.62
N ASP A 89 -1.11 9.43 -10.84
CA ASP A 89 -1.96 9.33 -12.01
C ASP A 89 -2.99 10.46 -12.06
N VAL A 90 -3.71 10.70 -10.95
CA VAL A 90 -4.75 11.74 -10.87
C VAL A 90 -4.18 13.17 -10.91
N LEU A 91 -3.09 13.44 -10.19
CA LEU A 91 -2.59 14.81 -10.01
C LEU A 91 -1.62 15.26 -11.09
N ILE A 92 -0.91 14.33 -11.72
CA ILE A 92 0.18 14.64 -12.66
C ILE A 92 -0.17 14.11 -14.04
N ASN A 93 -0.48 12.82 -14.16
CA ASN A 93 -0.70 12.19 -15.46
C ASN A 93 -1.97 12.72 -16.15
N ASP A 94 -3.07 12.86 -15.39
CA ASP A 94 -4.36 13.35 -15.90
C ASP A 94 -4.31 14.85 -16.27
N VAL A 95 -3.52 15.64 -15.54
CA VAL A 95 -3.29 17.07 -15.81
C VAL A 95 -2.39 17.28 -17.03
N THR A 96 -1.36 16.45 -17.21
CA THR A 96 -0.39 16.60 -18.30
C THR A 96 -0.88 16.07 -19.64
N HIS A 97 -1.82 15.11 -19.65
CA HIS A 97 -2.41 14.55 -20.88
C HIS A 97 -3.79 15.13 -21.23
N GLY A 98 -4.23 16.20 -20.54
CA GLY A 98 -5.42 16.97 -20.89
C GLY A 98 -6.77 16.36 -20.48
N GLY A 99 -6.77 15.40 -19.55
CA GLY A 99 -7.93 14.62 -19.12
C GLY A 99 -8.72 15.22 -17.94
N TYR A 100 -8.41 16.44 -17.50
CA TYR A 100 -9.08 17.08 -16.37
C TYR A 100 -10.55 17.41 -16.69
N ILE A 101 -11.44 16.42 -16.59
CA ILE A 101 -12.89 16.62 -16.59
C ILE A 101 -13.28 16.97 -15.15
N GLU A 102 -13.41 18.26 -14.89
CA GLU A 102 -13.96 18.77 -13.64
C GLU A 102 -15.43 18.32 -13.50
N SER A 103 -15.65 17.14 -12.93
CA SER A 103 -16.99 16.66 -12.59
C SER A 103 -17.33 17.16 -11.18
N THR A 104 -17.91 18.36 -11.12
CA THR A 104 -18.58 18.86 -9.92
C THR A 104 -19.82 18.01 -9.65
N ARG A 105 -19.65 16.91 -8.91
CA ARG A 105 -20.80 16.21 -8.32
C ARG A 105 -21.27 16.98 -7.10
N ILE A 106 -22.37 17.71 -7.27
CA ILE A 106 -23.17 18.19 -6.14
C ILE A 106 -23.83 16.99 -5.46
N TRP A 107 -23.40 16.68 -4.25
CA TRP A 107 -23.94 15.56 -3.45
C TRP A 107 -25.34 15.87 -2.88
N PHE A 108 -25.68 17.15 -2.79
CA PHE A 108 -26.99 17.64 -2.38
C PHE A 108 -27.34 18.83 -3.26
N GLY A 109 -28.18 18.60 -4.27
CA GLY A 109 -28.86 19.67 -4.99
C GLY A 109 -30.13 20.03 -4.22
N GLY A 110 -30.19 21.28 -3.74
CA GLY A 110 -31.42 21.89 -3.23
C GLY A 110 -32.07 22.74 -4.32
#